data_AF-A0AAD4YAN4-F1
#
_entry.id   AF-A0AAD4YAN4-F1
#
_cell.length_a   1.000
_cell.length_b   1.000
_cell.length_c   1.000
_cell.angle_alpha   90.00
_cell.angle_beta   90.00
_cell.angle_gamma   90.00
#
_symmetry.space_group_name_H-M   'P 1'
#
loop_
_entity.id
_entity.type
_entity.pdbx_description
1 polymer ?
#
loop_
_entity_poly.entity_id
_entity_poly.type
_entity_poly.pdbx_seq_one_letter_code
_entity_poly.pdbx_strand_id
1 'polypeptide(L)'
;MDPDGSEQDPETKEQYASVYVGREEDIKRSERITAVVHDREVVIFYHKGEFHAMDIRCYRKILFFICKPCIYLLSRKLLKFQFLVTRCMFNFSADSGGPLHLGEIEVCKSKSVFNKFRSCIVCPWHKYKITLETGEGLYQSIDPKDPSAKPMWCSKGIKQRIHTVTVDNGNIYVTLSNEPFKCDSDYYATGIFKVIPSS
;
A
#
# COMPACT_ATOMS: atom_id res chain seq x y z
N MET A 1 41.64 -9.18 -22.61
CA MET A 1 41.24 -8.36 -21.46
C MET A 1 39.74 -8.49 -21.37
N ASP A 2 39.30 -9.49 -20.63
CA ASP A 2 37.90 -9.73 -20.32
C ASP A 2 37.50 -8.75 -19.21
N PRO A 3 36.45 -7.93 -19.38
CA PRO A 3 35.96 -7.11 -18.29
C PRO A 3 34.86 -7.87 -17.55
N ASP A 4 35.27 -8.37 -16.39
CA ASP A 4 34.53 -8.24 -15.12
C ASP A 4 33.16 -8.93 -15.05
N GLY A 5 33.22 -10.24 -14.75
CA GLY A 5 32.12 -10.93 -14.10
C GLY A 5 31.98 -10.38 -12.69
N SER A 6 30.99 -9.53 -12.47
CA SER A 6 30.64 -9.05 -11.14
C SER A 6 30.23 -10.22 -10.25
N GLU A 7 31.11 -10.56 -9.31
CA GLU A 7 30.81 -11.45 -8.20
C GLU A 7 29.69 -10.80 -7.37
N GLN A 8 28.45 -11.23 -7.63
CA GLN A 8 27.32 -10.93 -6.76
C GLN A 8 27.53 -11.66 -5.44
N ASP A 9 27.68 -10.89 -4.36
CA ASP A 9 27.72 -11.33 -2.97
C ASP A 9 26.59 -12.34 -2.69
N PRO A 10 26.86 -13.55 -2.14
CA PRO A 10 25.85 -14.58 -1.88
C PRO A 10 24.59 -14.07 -1.15
N GLU A 11 24.72 -13.05 -0.30
CA GLU A 11 23.59 -12.45 0.43
C GLU A 11 22.61 -11.69 -0.50
N THR A 12 23.10 -11.11 -1.59
CA THR A 12 22.23 -10.46 -2.59
C THR A 12 21.46 -11.46 -3.43
N LYS A 13 22.00 -12.67 -3.70
CA LYS A 13 21.29 -13.68 -4.52
C LYS A 13 20.06 -14.27 -3.83
N GLU A 14 20.06 -14.37 -2.51
CA GLU A 14 18.91 -14.90 -1.77
C GLU A 14 17.73 -13.91 -1.74
N GLN A 15 17.97 -12.59 -1.64
CA GLN A 15 16.91 -11.58 -1.61
C GLN A 15 16.10 -11.47 -2.92
N TYR A 16 16.64 -11.91 -4.05
CA TYR A 16 15.94 -11.97 -5.34
C TYR A 16 15.42 -13.36 -5.69
N ALA A 17 15.53 -14.34 -4.78
CA ALA A 17 14.92 -15.64 -4.99
C ALA A 17 13.38 -15.48 -5.01
N SER A 18 12.75 -16.11 -6.01
CA SER A 18 11.29 -16.14 -6.11
C SER A 18 10.71 -16.99 -4.99
N VAL A 19 9.75 -16.44 -4.24
CA VAL A 19 9.09 -17.13 -3.12
C VAL A 19 7.71 -17.60 -3.56
N TYR A 20 7.39 -18.87 -3.28
CA TYR A 20 6.06 -19.42 -3.52
C TYR A 20 5.02 -18.75 -2.63
N VAL A 21 3.95 -18.22 -3.23
CA VAL A 21 2.87 -17.52 -2.49
C VAL A 21 1.53 -18.25 -2.53
N GLY A 22 1.32 -19.18 -3.45
CA GLY A 22 0.09 -19.96 -3.53
C GLY A 22 -0.22 -20.52 -4.92
N ARG A 23 -1.34 -21.24 -5.02
CA ARG A 23 -1.85 -21.76 -6.28
C ARG A 23 -2.59 -20.69 -7.06
N GLU A 24 -2.44 -20.73 -8.38
CA GLU A 24 -3.08 -19.77 -9.28
C GLU A 24 -4.61 -19.78 -9.15
N GLU A 25 -5.22 -20.96 -9.07
CA GLU A 25 -6.67 -21.15 -8.94
C GLU A 25 -7.26 -20.49 -7.68
N ASP A 26 -6.56 -20.60 -6.55
CA ASP A 26 -7.02 -20.07 -5.27
C ASP A 26 -6.95 -18.54 -5.24
N ILE A 27 -5.89 -17.97 -5.83
CA ILE A 27 -5.70 -16.53 -5.91
C ILE A 27 -6.68 -15.92 -6.92
N LYS A 28 -6.95 -16.59 -8.04
CA LYS A 28 -8.02 -16.17 -8.98
C LYS A 28 -9.39 -16.18 -8.32
N ARG A 29 -9.69 -17.18 -7.50
CA ARG A 29 -10.98 -17.29 -6.78
C ARG A 29 -11.16 -16.22 -5.71
N SER A 30 -10.09 -15.89 -4.99
CA SER A 30 -10.11 -14.86 -3.94
C SER A 30 -9.89 -13.44 -4.45
N GLU A 31 -9.48 -13.29 -5.71
CA GLU A 31 -9.01 -12.05 -6.37
C GLU A 31 -7.77 -11.39 -5.72
N ARG A 32 -7.40 -11.78 -4.51
CA ARG A 32 -6.26 -11.22 -3.78
C ARG A 32 -5.78 -12.14 -2.66
N ILE A 33 -4.50 -12.05 -2.36
CA ILE A 33 -3.86 -12.75 -1.23
C ILE A 33 -2.75 -11.89 -0.63
N THR A 34 -2.41 -12.12 0.63
CA THR A 34 -1.25 -11.51 1.30
C THR A 34 -0.20 -12.57 1.56
N ALA A 35 1.07 -12.23 1.39
CA ALA A 35 2.19 -13.14 1.65
C ALA A 35 3.36 -12.38 2.30
N VAL A 36 4.27 -13.14 2.93
CA VAL A 36 5.55 -12.63 3.42
C VAL A 36 6.64 -13.17 2.51
N VAL A 37 7.43 -12.27 1.92
CA VAL A 37 8.53 -12.58 1.00
C VAL A 37 9.78 -11.94 1.57
N HIS A 38 10.75 -12.74 2.03
CA HIS A 38 12.00 -12.26 2.66
C HIS A 38 11.75 -11.15 3.70
N ASP A 39 10.87 -11.44 4.69
CA ASP A 39 10.44 -10.52 5.76
C ASP A 39 9.62 -9.29 5.35
N ARG A 40 9.30 -9.16 4.06
CA ARG A 40 8.46 -8.10 3.52
C ARG A 40 7.04 -8.58 3.29
N GLU A 41 6.07 -7.91 3.92
CA GLU A 41 4.66 -8.21 3.72
C GLU A 41 4.15 -7.57 2.42
N VAL A 42 3.70 -8.41 1.49
CA VAL A 42 3.19 -8.02 0.18
C VAL A 42 1.75 -8.45 0.01
N VAL A 43 1.03 -7.75 -0.84
CA VAL A 43 -0.29 -8.13 -1.32
C VAL A 43 -0.21 -8.40 -2.81
N ILE A 44 -0.83 -9.51 -3.24
CA ILE A 44 -0.96 -9.90 -4.64
C ILE A 44 -2.44 -9.73 -5.00
N PHE A 45 -2.69 -9.01 -6.08
CA PHE A 45 -4.02 -8.82 -6.67
C PHE A 45 -4.09 -9.56 -8.01
N TYR A 46 -5.19 -10.25 -8.26
CA TYR A 46 -5.57 -10.75 -9.57
C TYR A 46 -6.68 -9.88 -10.15
N HIS A 47 -6.41 -9.23 -11.27
CA HIS A 47 -7.40 -8.35 -11.90
C HIS A 47 -7.21 -8.31 -13.41
N LYS A 48 -8.31 -8.45 -14.17
CA LYS A 48 -8.32 -8.43 -15.64
C LYS A 48 -7.33 -9.41 -16.30
N GLY A 49 -7.12 -10.58 -15.68
CA GLY A 49 -6.24 -11.60 -16.22
C GLY A 49 -4.77 -11.47 -15.82
N GLU A 50 -4.40 -10.42 -15.09
CA GLU A 50 -3.02 -10.15 -14.66
C GLU A 50 -2.86 -10.23 -13.15
N PHE A 51 -1.66 -10.61 -12.70
CA PHE A 51 -1.27 -10.59 -11.29
C PHE A 51 -0.38 -9.38 -11.01
N HIS A 52 -0.65 -8.70 -9.91
CA HIS A 52 0.11 -7.53 -9.48
C HIS A 52 0.49 -7.68 -8.01
N ALA A 53 1.78 -7.69 -7.70
CA ALA A 53 2.28 -7.70 -6.33
C ALA A 53 2.80 -6.33 -5.92
N MET A 54 2.49 -5.91 -4.70
CA MET A 54 2.98 -4.65 -4.13
C MET A 54 3.04 -4.71 -2.60
N ASP A 55 3.67 -3.73 -1.96
CA ASP A 55 3.67 -3.68 -0.49
C ASP A 55 2.25 -3.61 0.07
N ILE A 56 2.01 -4.31 1.19
CA ILE A 56 0.68 -4.35 1.82
C ILE A 56 0.25 -3.01 2.43
N ARG A 57 1.20 -2.14 2.79
CA ARG A 57 0.97 -0.86 3.48
C ARG A 57 1.01 0.31 2.51
N CYS A 58 -0.02 1.15 2.54
CA CYS A 58 -0.09 2.37 1.75
C CYS A 58 1.01 3.37 2.17
N TYR A 59 1.67 3.99 1.19
CA TYR A 59 2.75 4.96 1.39
C TYR A 59 2.36 6.24 2.17
N ARG A 60 1.08 6.51 2.38
CA ARG A 60 0.64 7.75 3.05
C ARG A 60 0.72 7.60 4.57
N LYS A 61 1.45 8.53 5.21
CA LYS A 61 1.43 8.73 6.65
C LYS A 61 0.07 9.31 7.06
N ILE A 62 -0.63 8.62 7.96
CA ILE A 62 -1.84 9.18 8.56
C ILE A 62 -1.35 10.31 9.48
N LEU A 63 -1.62 11.57 9.11
CA LEU A 63 -1.56 12.65 10.08
C LEU A 63 -2.96 12.67 10.70
N PHE A 64 -3.18 11.86 11.75
CA PHE A 64 -4.34 12.09 12.59
C PHE A 64 -4.16 13.50 13.17
N PHE A 65 -4.82 14.49 12.57
CA PHE A 65 -5.26 15.66 13.32
C PHE A 65 -6.19 15.10 14.39
N ILE A 66 -5.63 14.73 15.54
CA ILE A 66 -6.42 14.57 16.75
C ILE A 66 -7.01 15.97 16.95
N CYS A 67 -8.25 16.15 16.51
CA CYS A 67 -9.05 17.29 16.90
C CYS A 67 -9.03 17.24 18.43
N LYS A 68 -8.28 18.15 19.07
CA LYS A 68 -8.26 18.27 20.53
C LYS A 68 -9.73 18.28 20.97
N PRO A 69 -10.19 17.33 21.80
CA PRO A 69 -11.50 17.47 22.37
C PRO A 69 -11.47 18.77 23.16
N CYS A 70 -12.31 19.72 22.74
CA CYS A 70 -12.55 20.94 23.46
C CYS A 70 -12.86 20.53 24.91
N ILE A 71 -11.96 20.85 25.84
CA ILE A 71 -12.15 20.59 27.26
C ILE A 71 -13.36 21.42 27.65
N TYR A 72 -14.52 20.76 27.74
CA TYR A 72 -15.75 21.34 28.25
C TYR A 72 -15.46 21.84 29.66
N LEU A 73 -15.60 23.15 29.85
CA LEU A 73 -15.54 23.79 31.15
C LEU A 73 -16.55 23.11 32.08
N LEU A 74 -16.01 22.54 33.16
CA LEU A 74 -16.72 21.94 34.28
C LEU A 74 -17.63 22.99 34.94
N SER A 75 -18.93 22.91 34.69
CA SER A 75 -19.95 23.37 35.63
C SER A 75 -20.47 22.16 36.39
N ARG A 76 -20.08 22.09 37.67
CA ARG A 76 -20.45 21.06 38.64
C ARG A 76 -21.97 20.88 38.72
N LYS A 77 -22.47 19.65 38.52
CA LYS A 77 -23.47 19.01 39.41
C LYS A 77 -23.67 17.55 39.03
N LEU A 78 -23.66 16.73 40.08
CA LEU A 78 -23.82 15.28 40.14
C LEU A 78 -25.10 14.81 39.42
N LEU A 79 -25.02 13.78 38.56
CA LEU A 79 -25.73 12.50 38.75
C LEU A 79 -25.41 11.51 37.61
N LYS A 80 -24.94 10.33 38.03
CA LYS A 80 -25.07 8.99 37.40
C LYS A 80 -25.51 8.94 35.93
N PHE A 81 -24.56 8.71 35.03
CA PHE A 81 -24.80 7.94 33.81
C PHE A 81 -23.61 7.00 33.59
N GLN A 82 -23.85 5.72 33.85
CA GLN A 82 -22.95 4.64 33.50
C GLN A 82 -23.00 4.44 31.99
N PHE A 83 -22.27 5.26 31.24
CA PHE A 83 -21.94 4.93 29.86
C PHE A 83 -20.62 4.16 29.86
N LEU A 84 -20.75 2.86 29.64
CA LEU A 84 -19.67 1.97 29.24
C LEU A 84 -19.11 2.49 27.91
N VAL A 85 -18.19 3.45 27.96
CA VAL A 85 -17.29 3.71 26.85
C VAL A 85 -16.24 2.60 26.93
N THR A 86 -16.56 1.43 26.38
CA THR A 86 -15.53 0.49 25.91
C THR A 86 -14.76 1.23 24.83
N ARG A 87 -13.77 2.00 25.28
CA ARG A 87 -12.73 2.61 24.48
C ARG A 87 -11.96 1.44 23.89
N CYS A 88 -12.42 0.93 22.76
CA CYS A 88 -11.59 0.15 21.86
C CYS A 88 -10.41 1.05 21.53
N MET A 89 -9.36 0.96 22.34
CA MET A 89 -8.03 1.41 22.01
C MET A 89 -7.53 0.47 20.91
N PHE A 90 -8.13 0.57 19.72
CA PHE A 90 -7.37 0.23 18.53
C PHE A 90 -6.28 1.28 18.48
N ASN A 91 -5.12 0.93 19.02
CA ASN A 91 -3.87 1.63 18.81
C ASN A 91 -3.56 1.55 17.31
N PHE A 92 -4.26 2.33 16.50
CA PHE A 92 -3.84 2.63 15.13
C PHE A 92 -2.64 3.56 15.28
N SER A 93 -1.46 2.95 15.47
CA SER A 93 -0.19 3.64 15.38
C SER A 93 -0.16 4.43 14.08
N ALA A 94 -0.06 5.76 14.19
CA ALA A 94 -0.04 6.67 13.06
C ALA A 94 1.15 6.43 12.09
N ASP A 95 2.05 5.53 12.47
CA ASP A 95 3.22 5.08 11.73
C ASP A 95 3.03 3.76 10.98
N SER A 96 1.81 3.18 10.99
CA SER A 96 1.50 1.95 10.25
C SER A 96 0.65 2.31 9.04
N GLY A 97 1.23 2.38 7.84
CA GLY A 97 0.50 2.72 6.61
C GLY A 97 -0.80 1.92 6.41
N GLY A 98 -1.76 2.49 5.68
CA GLY A 98 -3.10 1.89 5.55
C GLY A 98 -3.11 0.53 4.84
N PRO A 99 -4.01 -0.40 5.22
CA PRO A 99 -4.04 -1.76 4.70
C PRO A 99 -4.59 -1.78 3.27
N LEU A 100 -3.72 -1.98 2.27
CA LEU A 100 -4.12 -2.02 0.87
C LEU A 100 -4.88 -3.31 0.51
N HIS A 101 -4.62 -4.42 1.21
CA HIS A 101 -5.34 -5.68 0.99
C HIS A 101 -6.85 -5.58 1.25
N LEU A 102 -7.30 -4.60 2.04
CA LEU A 102 -8.71 -4.30 2.30
C LEU A 102 -9.28 -3.21 1.38
N GLY A 103 -8.48 -2.68 0.46
CA GLY A 103 -8.91 -1.62 -0.46
C GLY A 103 -9.77 -2.13 -1.60
N GLU A 104 -10.55 -1.26 -2.22
CA GLU A 104 -11.34 -1.60 -3.41
C GLU A 104 -10.55 -1.29 -4.68
N ILE A 105 -10.70 -2.13 -5.72
CA ILE A 105 -10.07 -1.90 -7.02
C ILE A 105 -11.05 -1.12 -7.90
N GLU A 106 -10.66 0.09 -8.28
CA GLU A 106 -11.43 0.97 -9.16
C GLU A 106 -10.72 1.20 -10.50
N VAL A 107 -11.51 1.54 -11.52
CA VAL A 107 -10.96 1.99 -12.81
C VAL A 107 -10.70 3.50 -12.76
N CYS A 108 -9.43 3.90 -12.83
CA CYS A 108 -8.99 5.28 -12.93
C CYS A 108 -8.75 5.71 -14.37
N LYS A 109 -8.96 6.99 -14.67
CA LYS A 109 -8.46 7.62 -15.90
C LYS A 109 -7.09 8.23 -15.58
N SER A 110 -6.06 7.94 -16.36
CA SER A 110 -4.77 8.65 -16.24
C SER A 110 -4.51 9.44 -17.52
N LYS A 111 -4.27 10.74 -17.38
CA LYS A 111 -3.89 11.62 -18.50
C LYS A 111 -2.41 11.48 -18.87
N SER A 112 -1.59 10.96 -17.94
CA SER A 112 -0.13 10.84 -18.11
C SER A 112 0.28 9.91 -19.26
N VAL A 113 -0.58 8.96 -19.64
CA VAL A 113 -0.33 8.03 -20.75
C VAL A 113 -1.65 7.88 -21.52
N PHE A 114 -1.79 8.62 -22.62
CA PHE A 114 -2.79 8.40 -23.68
C PHE A 114 -4.22 8.06 -23.23
N ASN A 115 -4.81 8.82 -22.29
CA ASN A 115 -6.22 8.64 -21.87
C ASN A 115 -6.60 7.17 -21.57
N LYS A 116 -5.63 6.36 -21.10
CA LYS A 116 -5.81 4.93 -20.85
C LYS A 116 -6.47 4.74 -19.50
N PHE A 117 -7.46 3.85 -19.45
CA PHE A 117 -8.04 3.37 -18.20
C PHE A 117 -7.02 2.48 -17.49
N ARG A 118 -6.68 2.82 -16.24
CA ARG A 118 -5.81 2.03 -15.38
C ARG A 118 -6.62 1.46 -14.23
N SER A 119 -6.29 0.25 -13.77
CA SER A 119 -6.85 -0.28 -12.54
C SER A 119 -6.03 0.24 -11.35
N CYS A 120 -6.74 0.76 -10.35
CA CYS A 120 -6.15 1.32 -9.15
C CYS A 120 -6.70 0.65 -7.90
N ILE A 121 -5.84 0.37 -6.93
CA ILE A 121 -6.27 0.08 -5.57
C ILE A 121 -6.56 1.39 -4.83
N VAL A 122 -7.71 1.46 -4.15
CA VAL A 122 -8.12 2.59 -3.31
C VAL A 122 -7.88 2.24 -1.86
N CYS A 123 -6.97 2.96 -1.21
CA CYS A 123 -6.67 2.75 0.20
C CYS A 123 -7.92 3.05 1.07
N PRO A 124 -8.34 2.14 1.96
CA PRO A 124 -9.56 2.32 2.74
C PRO A 124 -9.49 3.52 3.70
N TRP A 125 -8.29 3.81 4.23
CA TRP A 125 -8.07 4.87 5.22
C TRP A 125 -7.97 6.26 4.60
N HIS A 126 -7.22 6.40 3.50
CA HIS A 126 -6.89 7.71 2.94
C HIS A 126 -7.64 8.04 1.65
N LYS A 127 -8.31 7.04 1.03
CA LYS A 127 -8.91 7.12 -0.31
C LYS A 127 -7.91 7.49 -1.42
N TYR A 128 -6.62 7.22 -1.19
CA TYR A 128 -5.57 7.41 -2.18
C TYR A 128 -5.66 6.29 -3.22
N LYS A 129 -5.52 6.67 -4.49
CA LYS A 129 -5.59 5.75 -5.62
C LYS A 129 -4.18 5.44 -6.10
N ILE A 130 -3.83 4.16 -6.15
CA ILE A 130 -2.52 3.65 -6.54
C ILE A 130 -2.71 2.70 -7.72
N THR A 131 -1.98 2.89 -8.81
CA THR A 131 -2.09 2.00 -9.98
C THR A 131 -1.54 0.59 -9.66
N LEU A 132 -2.25 -0.45 -10.10
CA LEU A 132 -1.81 -1.84 -9.90
C LEU A 132 -0.55 -2.19 -10.71
N GLU A 133 -0.43 -1.62 -11.92
CA GLU A 133 0.63 -1.91 -12.88
C GLU A 133 1.97 -1.26 -12.49
N THR A 134 1.95 -0.01 -12.03
CA THR A 134 3.16 0.82 -11.86
C THR A 134 3.37 1.31 -10.43
N GLY A 135 2.37 1.20 -9.55
CA GLY A 135 2.45 1.72 -8.18
C GLY A 135 2.42 3.25 -8.10
N GLU A 136 1.94 3.92 -9.14
CA GLU A 136 1.83 5.37 -9.20
C GLU A 136 0.67 5.89 -8.33
N GLY A 137 0.95 6.90 -7.53
CA GLY A 137 -0.08 7.60 -6.76
C GLY A 137 -0.83 8.61 -7.63
N LEU A 138 -2.12 8.40 -7.87
CA LEU A 138 -2.95 9.33 -8.65
C LEU A 138 -3.67 10.34 -7.76
N TYR A 139 -3.86 11.54 -8.27
CA TYR A 139 -4.68 12.59 -7.65
C TYR A 139 -5.46 13.38 -8.69
N GLN A 140 -6.53 14.02 -8.23
CA GLN A 140 -7.31 14.96 -9.03
C GLN A 140 -6.84 16.39 -8.73
N SER A 141 -6.37 17.07 -9.76
CA SER A 141 -6.09 18.51 -9.73
C SER A 141 -7.36 19.27 -10.08
N ILE A 142 -7.77 20.16 -9.18
CA ILE A 142 -8.88 21.11 -9.38
C ILE A 142 -8.22 22.47 -9.55
N ASP A 143 -8.61 23.22 -10.57
CA ASP A 143 -8.14 24.60 -10.74
C ASP A 143 -8.88 25.50 -9.73
N PRO A 144 -8.20 26.15 -8.77
CA PRO A 144 -8.87 27.03 -7.82
C PRO A 144 -9.53 28.24 -8.49
N LYS A 145 -9.07 28.63 -9.68
CA LYS A 145 -9.58 29.79 -10.43
C LYS A 145 -10.85 29.48 -11.21
N ASP A 146 -11.08 28.21 -11.55
CA ASP A 146 -12.32 27.72 -12.15
C ASP A 146 -12.77 26.44 -11.45
N PRO A 147 -13.49 26.56 -10.32
CA PRO A 147 -14.01 25.42 -9.57
C PRO A 147 -15.03 24.57 -10.37
N SER A 148 -15.56 25.09 -11.48
CA SER A 148 -16.49 24.36 -12.35
C SER A 148 -15.77 23.53 -13.41
N ALA A 149 -14.46 23.74 -13.60
CA ALA A 149 -13.66 22.93 -14.51
C ALA A 149 -13.62 21.46 -14.06
N LYS A 150 -13.66 20.55 -15.04
CA LYS A 150 -13.58 19.11 -14.74
C LYS A 150 -12.22 18.78 -14.11
N PRO A 151 -12.18 18.08 -12.96
CA PRO A 151 -10.93 17.73 -12.30
C PRO A 151 -10.04 16.88 -13.22
N MET A 152 -8.76 17.24 -13.29
CA MET A 152 -7.79 16.53 -14.12
C MET A 152 -7.03 15.49 -13.30
N TRP A 153 -6.86 14.28 -13.83
CA TRP A 153 -6.05 13.25 -13.21
C TRP A 153 -4.56 13.47 -13.47
N CYS A 154 -3.79 13.50 -12.40
CA CYS A 154 -2.34 13.70 -12.39
C CYS A 154 -1.64 12.57 -11.61
N SER A 155 -0.40 12.25 -11.98
CA SER A 155 0.45 11.27 -11.29
C SER A 155 1.39 11.98 -10.32
N LYS A 156 1.62 11.39 -9.14
CA LYS A 156 2.68 11.79 -8.19
C LYS A 156 3.99 11.01 -8.42
N GLY A 157 4.08 10.24 -9.51
CA GLY A 157 5.12 9.25 -9.74
C GLY A 157 4.87 7.96 -8.96
N ILE A 158 5.85 7.05 -9.04
CA ILE A 158 5.84 5.76 -8.32
C ILE A 158 5.91 6.05 -6.82
N LYS A 159 4.90 5.59 -6.09
CA LYS A 159 4.75 5.79 -4.64
C LYS A 159 4.62 4.50 -3.87
N GLN A 160 4.15 3.45 -4.54
CA GLN A 160 4.05 2.11 -4.02
C GLN A 160 5.01 1.21 -4.77
N ARG A 161 5.83 0.43 -4.07
CA ARG A 161 6.73 -0.54 -4.71
C ARG A 161 5.92 -1.68 -5.29
N ILE A 162 6.18 -1.97 -6.56
CA ILE A 162 5.65 -3.13 -7.27
C ILE A 162 6.71 -4.23 -7.27
N HIS A 163 6.28 -5.47 -7.07
CA HIS A 163 7.13 -6.65 -7.13
C HIS A 163 6.76 -7.50 -8.34
N THR A 164 7.71 -8.31 -8.79
CA THR A 164 7.52 -9.15 -9.96
C THR A 164 6.76 -10.41 -9.56
N VAL A 165 5.74 -10.76 -10.33
CA VAL A 165 4.98 -12.00 -10.17
C VAL A 165 5.27 -12.92 -11.33
N THR A 166 5.64 -14.16 -11.04
CA THR A 166 5.86 -15.21 -12.05
C THR A 166 4.90 -16.36 -11.80
N VAL A 167 4.24 -16.82 -12.86
CA VAL A 167 3.35 -17.99 -12.81
C VAL A 167 4.08 -19.14 -13.50
N ASP A 168 4.31 -20.23 -12.77
CA ASP A 168 4.93 -21.44 -13.29
C ASP A 168 4.13 -22.67 -12.84
N ASN A 169 3.74 -23.53 -13.78
CA ASN A 169 3.02 -24.77 -13.52
C ASN A 169 1.78 -24.62 -12.59
N GLY A 170 1.02 -23.53 -12.75
CA GLY A 170 -0.16 -23.23 -11.92
C GLY A 170 0.16 -22.75 -10.50
N ASN A 171 1.42 -22.44 -10.22
CA ASN A 171 1.91 -21.87 -8.97
C ASN A 171 2.33 -20.43 -9.18
N ILE A 172 2.08 -19.60 -8.18
CA ILE A 172 2.48 -18.20 -8.20
C ILE A 172 3.70 -18.02 -7.31
N TYR A 173 4.70 -17.34 -7.86
CA TYR A 173 5.90 -16.93 -7.14
C TYR A 173 6.05 -15.41 -7.22
N VAL A 174 6.62 -14.83 -6.18
CA VAL A 174 6.89 -13.39 -6.09
C VAL A 174 8.37 -13.15 -5.89
N THR A 175 8.91 -12.22 -6.65
CA THR A 175 10.30 -11.75 -6.56
C THR A 175 10.30 -10.29 -6.14
N LEU A 176 11.04 -9.95 -5.09
CA LEU A 176 11.16 -8.57 -4.64
C LEU A 176 11.91 -7.72 -5.66
N SER A 177 11.25 -6.67 -6.17
CA SER A 177 11.91 -5.64 -6.96
C SER A 177 12.72 -4.69 -6.08
N ASN A 178 13.96 -4.41 -6.49
CA ASN A 178 14.79 -3.35 -5.90
C ASN A 178 14.73 -2.04 -6.70
N GLU A 179 13.93 -1.98 -7.76
CA GLU A 179 13.70 -0.78 -8.55
C GLU A 179 12.30 -0.20 -8.30
N PRO A 180 12.17 1.15 -8.16
CA PRO A 180 13.26 2.13 -8.07
C PRO A 180 14.06 1.99 -6.77
N PHE A 181 15.27 2.58 -6.72
CA PHE A 181 16.17 2.53 -5.56
C PHE A 181 15.48 2.90 -4.24
N LYS A 182 14.56 3.86 -4.28
CA LYS A 182 13.76 4.27 -3.11
C LYS A 182 12.31 4.48 -3.50
N CYS A 183 11.40 3.97 -2.67
CA CYS A 183 9.97 4.15 -2.78
C CYS A 183 9.39 4.62 -1.44
N ASP A 184 8.34 5.44 -1.46
CA ASP A 184 7.73 5.98 -0.24
C ASP A 184 7.13 4.86 0.64
N SER A 185 6.71 3.73 0.04
CA SER A 185 6.18 2.57 0.76
C SER A 185 7.24 1.79 1.54
N ASP A 186 8.54 1.91 1.20
CA ASP A 186 9.64 1.20 1.86
C ASP A 186 9.72 1.49 3.36
N TYR A 187 9.32 2.70 3.75
CA TYR A 187 9.26 3.15 5.13
C TYR A 187 8.35 2.27 6.00
N TYR A 188 7.26 1.74 5.44
CA TYR A 188 6.32 0.88 6.16
C TYR A 188 6.61 -0.61 6.01
N ALA A 189 7.45 -0.98 5.04
CA ALA A 189 7.79 -2.36 4.74
C ALA A 189 8.96 -2.89 5.61
N THR A 190 9.92 -2.02 5.95
CA THR A 190 11.22 -2.40 6.54
C THR A 190 11.26 -2.44 8.07
N GLY A 191 10.12 -2.44 8.75
CA GLY A 191 10.04 -2.95 10.13
C GLY A 191 10.66 -2.10 11.26
N ILE A 192 11.20 -0.90 11.02
CA ILE A 192 11.67 -0.02 12.13
C ILE A 192 10.52 0.30 13.11
N PHE A 193 9.26 0.20 12.69
CA PHE A 193 8.07 0.36 13.54
C PHE A 193 7.52 -0.96 14.14
N LYS A 194 8.05 -2.13 13.76
CA LYS A 194 7.67 -3.42 14.37
C LYS A 194 8.33 -3.62 15.74
N VAL A 195 9.34 -2.81 16.08
CA VAL A 195 10.06 -2.85 17.36
C VAL A 195 9.66 -1.66 18.23
N ILE A 196 8.41 -1.65 18.71
CA ILE A 196 8.16 -1.04 20.02
C ILE A 196 8.17 -2.22 20.99
N PRO A 197 9.24 -2.43 21.77
CA PRO A 197 9.21 -3.44 22.81
C PRO A 197 8.11 -3.03 23.79
N SER A 198 7.09 -3.87 23.91
CA SER A 198 6.20 -3.84 25.06
C SER A 198 7.08 -4.00 26.30
N SER A 199 7.28 -2.90 27.02
CA SER A 199 7.93 -2.87 28.33
C SER A 199 6.94 -3.31 29.41
#